data_AF-A0AAD7UJG8-F1
#
_entry.id   AF-A0AAD7UJG8-F1
#
_cell.length_a   1.000
_cell.length_b   1.000
_cell.length_c   1.000
_cell.angle_alpha   90.00
_cell.angle_beta   90.00
_cell.angle_gamma   90.00
#
_symmetry.space_group_name_H-M   'P 1'
#
loop_
_entity.id
_entity.type
_entity.pdbx_description
1 polymer ?
#
loop_
_entity_poly.entity_id
_entity_poly.type
_entity_poly.pdbx_seq_one_letter_code
_entity_poly.pdbx_strand_id
1 'polypeptide(L)'
;MDSNAWQALPPRNKRPKRPTEETTYAARAADNAAKVDDAVARRRTQVRAKPLDVSSRSDGCYEHLDHTADVQFHAWGANLEAALSALGNCFFDYVTERETIDVDDESAQSFEVSGTDSNALVFRFLDELLFRFSADGIACATVDVRDITRGEHSVSARVDTTGERFDLAKHPQGTEVKAITYSNMQIHETTDRTDIFVIVDI
;
A
#
# COMPACT_ATOMS: atom_id res chain seq x y z
N MET A 1 71.75 7.74 -40.18
CA MET A 1 71.43 7.03 -41.43
C MET A 1 71.40 5.56 -41.00
N ASP A 2 70.27 4.89 -40.78
CA ASP A 2 68.95 4.94 -41.41
C ASP A 2 67.93 4.29 -40.45
N SER A 3 66.76 4.90 -40.26
CA SER A 3 65.45 4.40 -40.73
C SER A 3 64.78 3.34 -39.83
N ASN A 4 64.01 3.83 -38.85
CA ASN A 4 63.00 3.06 -38.13
C ASN A 4 61.77 2.85 -39.04
N ALA A 5 61.48 1.59 -39.37
CA ALA A 5 60.25 1.18 -40.03
C ALA A 5 59.08 1.19 -39.04
N TRP A 6 58.24 2.23 -39.13
CA TRP A 6 56.93 2.26 -38.48
C TRP A 6 55.87 1.71 -39.46
N GLN A 7 55.28 0.55 -39.15
CA GLN A 7 54.10 0.05 -39.85
C GLN A 7 52.84 0.76 -39.33
N ALA A 8 52.01 1.25 -40.26
CA ALA A 8 50.74 1.91 -39.97
C ALA A 8 49.65 0.88 -39.60
N LEU A 9 48.85 1.20 -38.55
CA LEU A 9 47.68 0.42 -38.14
C LEU A 9 46.51 0.62 -39.13
N PRO A 10 45.65 -0.39 -39.33
CA PRO A 10 44.49 -0.29 -40.22
C PRO A 10 43.40 0.65 -39.66
N PRO A 11 42.58 1.26 -40.54
CA PRO A 11 41.61 2.27 -40.16
C PRO A 11 40.52 1.73 -39.22
N ARG A 12 40.20 2.55 -38.22
CA ARG A 12 39.28 2.28 -37.12
C ARG A 12 37.83 2.30 -37.63
N ASN A 13 37.16 1.14 -37.60
CA ASN A 13 35.73 1.03 -37.90
C ASN A 13 34.90 1.92 -36.97
N LYS A 14 33.98 2.68 -37.55
CA LYS A 14 33.03 3.54 -36.82
C LYS A 14 32.14 2.66 -35.92
N ARG A 15 32.14 2.96 -34.62
CA ARG A 15 31.23 2.30 -33.65
C ARG A 15 29.77 2.54 -34.08
N PRO A 16 28.90 1.50 -34.04
CA PRO A 16 27.47 1.72 -34.18
C PRO A 16 26.96 2.60 -33.02
N LYS A 17 26.01 3.50 -33.32
CA LYS A 17 25.36 4.37 -32.32
C LYS A 17 24.61 3.51 -31.31
N ARG A 18 24.73 3.86 -30.01
CA ARG A 18 23.90 3.28 -28.94
C ARG A 18 22.41 3.60 -29.20
N PRO A 19 21.49 2.66 -28.98
CA PRO A 19 20.06 2.98 -28.94
C PRO A 19 19.78 3.91 -27.75
N THR A 20 18.84 4.83 -27.93
CA THR A 20 18.30 5.70 -26.89
C THR A 20 17.38 4.92 -25.94
N GLU A 21 17.38 5.29 -24.66
CA GLU A 21 16.76 4.57 -23.53
C GLU A 21 15.22 4.44 -23.58
N GLU A 22 14.55 5.09 -24.55
CA GLU A 22 13.11 4.97 -24.76
C GLU A 22 12.69 3.65 -25.43
N THR A 23 13.60 2.87 -26.02
CA THR A 23 13.26 1.61 -26.71
C THR A 23 13.31 0.37 -25.80
N THR A 24 13.80 0.51 -24.56
CA THR A 24 13.94 -0.62 -23.61
C THR A 24 12.76 -0.84 -22.66
N TYR A 25 11.81 0.10 -22.60
CA TYR A 25 10.63 -0.02 -21.72
C TYR A 25 9.43 -0.71 -22.41
N ALA A 26 9.22 -0.48 -23.70
CA ALA A 26 8.10 -1.08 -24.44
C ALA A 26 8.26 -2.59 -24.73
N ALA A 27 9.51 -3.10 -24.77
CA ALA A 27 9.78 -4.51 -25.06
C ALA A 27 9.69 -5.44 -23.83
N ARG A 28 9.74 -4.90 -22.60
CA ARG A 28 9.61 -5.69 -21.36
C ARG A 28 8.15 -5.88 -20.89
N ALA A 29 7.23 -5.05 -21.36
CA ALA A 29 5.80 -5.15 -21.05
C ALA A 29 5.08 -6.25 -21.84
N ALA A 30 5.57 -6.60 -23.04
CA ALA A 30 4.92 -7.59 -23.91
C ALA A 30 5.24 -9.06 -23.55
N ASP A 31 6.42 -9.33 -22.97
CA ASP A 31 6.84 -10.71 -22.63
C ASP A 31 6.26 -11.24 -21.30
N ASN A 32 5.80 -10.35 -20.42
CA ASN A 32 5.17 -10.76 -19.15
C ASN A 32 3.68 -11.10 -19.29
N ALA A 33 3.00 -10.62 -20.34
CA ALA A 33 1.59 -10.95 -20.59
C ALA A 33 1.41 -12.41 -21.09
N ALA A 34 2.38 -12.96 -21.82
CA ALA A 34 2.27 -14.29 -22.43
C ALA A 34 2.60 -15.47 -21.48
N LYS A 35 2.99 -15.21 -20.23
CA LYS A 35 3.32 -16.26 -19.23
C LYS A 35 2.28 -16.44 -18.13
N VAL A 36 1.30 -15.55 -18.05
CA VAL A 36 0.23 -15.61 -17.03
C VAL A 36 -0.95 -16.47 -17.50
N ASP A 37 -1.13 -16.62 -18.81
CA ASP A 37 -2.30 -17.31 -19.39
C ASP A 37 -2.23 -18.85 -19.35
N ASP A 38 -1.03 -19.46 -19.25
CA ASP A 38 -0.90 -20.93 -19.27
C ASP A 38 -0.98 -21.58 -17.88
N ALA A 39 -0.83 -20.80 -16.80
CA ALA A 39 -0.88 -21.28 -15.41
C ALA A 39 -2.32 -21.37 -14.84
N VAL A 40 -3.27 -20.61 -15.40
CA VAL A 40 -4.64 -20.48 -14.89
C VAL A 40 -5.55 -21.64 -15.32
N ALA A 41 -5.15 -22.45 -16.31
CA ALA A 41 -6.01 -23.47 -16.90
C ALA A 41 -5.99 -24.86 -16.21
N ARG A 42 -5.26 -25.07 -15.11
CA ARG A 42 -5.03 -26.44 -14.57
C ARG A 42 -5.37 -26.72 -13.11
N ARG A 43 -6.07 -25.84 -12.39
CA ARG A 43 -6.54 -26.13 -11.02
C ARG A 43 -8.06 -26.01 -10.90
N ARG A 44 -8.75 -26.94 -11.55
CA ARG A 44 -10.19 -27.15 -11.40
C ARG A 44 -10.43 -28.51 -10.78
N THR A 45 -10.23 -28.65 -9.46
CA THR A 45 -10.86 -29.74 -8.69
C THR A 45 -10.88 -29.44 -7.18
N GLN A 46 -12.10 -29.26 -6.66
CA GLN A 46 -12.57 -29.51 -5.29
C GLN A 46 -11.92 -28.78 -4.11
N VAL A 47 -12.51 -27.63 -3.73
CA VAL A 47 -12.84 -27.34 -2.32
C VAL A 47 -14.25 -26.76 -2.28
N ARG A 48 -15.12 -27.33 -1.47
CA ARG A 48 -16.52 -26.95 -1.29
C ARG A 48 -16.58 -25.71 -0.39
N ALA A 49 -16.65 -24.52 -0.99
CA ALA A 49 -16.82 -23.26 -0.27
C ALA A 49 -18.25 -23.13 0.28
N LYS A 50 -18.36 -22.73 1.55
CA LYS A 50 -19.60 -22.22 2.16
C LYS A 50 -19.74 -20.75 1.73
N PRO A 51 -20.91 -20.29 1.27
CA PRO A 51 -21.05 -18.91 0.80
C PRO A 51 -21.03 -17.97 2.01
N LEU A 52 -20.00 -17.14 2.11
CA LEU A 52 -20.01 -15.93 2.92
C LEU A 52 -20.74 -14.86 2.10
N ASP A 53 -21.79 -14.30 2.68
CA ASP A 53 -22.54 -13.17 2.15
C ASP A 53 -21.62 -11.93 2.18
N VAL A 54 -21.28 -11.42 0.99
CA VAL A 54 -20.40 -10.26 0.81
C VAL A 54 -21.26 -9.11 0.32
N SER A 55 -21.89 -8.37 1.24
CA SER A 55 -22.45 -7.07 0.93
C SER A 55 -21.35 -6.01 1.06
N SER A 56 -21.10 -5.30 -0.05
CA SER A 56 -20.30 -4.07 -0.21
C SER A 56 -18.99 -3.99 0.61
N ARG A 57 -17.92 -4.60 0.10
CA ARG A 57 -16.54 -4.26 0.50
C ARG A 57 -16.04 -3.11 -0.38
N SER A 58 -15.36 -2.13 0.22
CA SER A 58 -14.77 -0.98 -0.46
C SER A 58 -13.53 -1.42 -1.25
N ASP A 59 -13.58 -1.25 -2.58
CA ASP A 59 -12.49 -1.61 -3.51
C ASP A 59 -11.35 -0.55 -3.48
N GLY A 60 -10.51 -0.57 -2.45
CA GLY A 60 -9.31 0.28 -2.35
C GLY A 60 -8.00 -0.51 -2.49
N CYS A 61 -6.94 0.16 -2.94
CA CYS A 61 -5.60 -0.42 -3.12
C CYS A 61 -4.52 0.53 -2.54
N TYR A 62 -3.30 0.01 -2.30
CA TYR A 62 -2.20 0.78 -1.69
C TYR A 62 -0.80 0.32 -2.15
N GLU A 63 0.22 1.16 -1.96
CA GLU A 63 1.65 0.83 -2.16
C GLU A 63 2.60 1.54 -1.16
N HIS A 64 3.82 1.02 -1.01
CA HIS A 64 4.89 1.59 -0.15
C HIS A 64 6.03 2.16 -1.01
N LEU A 65 6.49 3.37 -0.67
CA LEU A 65 7.66 4.00 -1.30
C LEU A 65 8.75 4.26 -0.24
N ASP A 66 9.92 3.63 -0.40
CA ASP A 66 11.03 3.70 0.56
C ASP A 66 11.84 5.01 0.44
N HIS A 67 11.89 5.78 1.52
CA HIS A 67 12.89 6.81 1.77
C HIS A 67 13.66 6.47 3.07
N THR A 68 14.92 6.87 3.18
CA THR A 68 15.94 6.26 4.07
C THR A 68 15.78 6.44 5.58
N ALA A 69 14.59 6.83 6.06
CA ALA A 69 14.22 6.90 7.48
C ALA A 69 12.69 6.97 7.69
N ASP A 70 11.94 7.33 6.64
CA ASP A 70 10.50 7.47 6.66
C ASP A 70 9.89 6.70 5.49
N VAL A 71 8.71 6.15 5.68
CA VAL A 71 7.98 5.44 4.63
C VAL A 71 6.80 6.27 4.20
N GLN A 72 6.59 6.39 2.90
CA GLN A 72 5.37 6.99 2.38
C GLN A 72 4.35 5.90 2.07
N PHE A 73 3.20 6.00 2.74
CA PHE A 73 2.00 5.24 2.39
C PHE A 73 1.24 5.99 1.31
N HIS A 74 0.90 5.27 0.25
CA HIS A 74 -0.06 5.72 -0.75
C HIS A 74 -1.23 4.76 -0.75
N ALA A 75 -2.43 5.28 -0.50
CA ALA A 75 -3.67 4.52 -0.55
C ALA A 75 -4.70 5.25 -1.40
N TRP A 76 -5.54 4.50 -2.11
CA TRP A 76 -6.58 5.07 -2.95
C TRP A 76 -7.85 4.23 -2.94
N GLY A 77 -8.96 4.86 -3.30
CA GLY A 77 -10.27 4.23 -3.43
C GLY A 77 -11.24 5.09 -4.21
N ALA A 78 -12.42 4.55 -4.52
CA ALA A 78 -13.46 5.27 -5.28
C ALA A 78 -13.94 6.55 -4.58
N ASN A 79 -13.79 6.64 -3.27
CA ASN A 79 -14.14 7.79 -2.44
C ASN A 79 -13.23 7.83 -1.20
N LEU A 80 -13.39 8.87 -0.36
CA LEU A 80 -12.58 9.03 0.86
C LEU A 80 -12.74 7.86 1.85
N GLU A 81 -13.94 7.26 1.95
CA GLU A 81 -14.19 6.09 2.80
C GLU A 81 -13.34 4.89 2.37
N ALA A 82 -13.37 4.57 1.07
CA ALA A 82 -12.58 3.49 0.49
C ALA A 82 -11.08 3.76 0.59
N ALA A 83 -10.64 4.99 0.37
CA ALA A 83 -9.23 5.37 0.49
C ALA A 83 -8.72 5.28 1.95
N LEU A 84 -9.52 5.72 2.93
CA LEU A 84 -9.20 5.57 4.36
C LEU A 84 -9.18 4.10 4.80
N SER A 85 -10.15 3.30 4.34
CA SER A 85 -10.17 1.85 4.60
C SER A 85 -8.89 1.19 4.06
N ALA A 86 -8.53 1.49 2.81
CA ALA A 86 -7.29 1.01 2.19
C ALA A 86 -6.04 1.47 2.96
N LEU A 87 -6.03 2.71 3.45
CA LEU A 87 -4.92 3.26 4.23
C LEU A 87 -4.75 2.54 5.58
N GLY A 88 -5.85 2.23 6.26
CA GLY A 88 -5.80 1.45 7.52
C GLY A 88 -5.29 0.03 7.29
N ASN A 89 -5.72 -0.61 6.20
CA ASN A 89 -5.23 -1.92 5.78
C ASN A 89 -3.73 -1.87 5.42
N CYS A 90 -3.29 -0.84 4.68
CA CYS A 90 -1.90 -0.57 4.34
C CYS A 90 -1.02 -0.47 5.60
N PHE A 91 -1.47 0.27 6.62
CA PHE A 91 -0.77 0.39 7.89
C PHE A 91 -0.52 -0.97 8.54
N PHE A 92 -1.54 -1.82 8.65
CA PHE A 92 -1.38 -3.14 9.29
C PHE A 92 -0.58 -4.12 8.43
N ASP A 93 -0.67 -4.06 7.10
CA ASP A 93 0.18 -4.85 6.20
C ASP A 93 1.67 -4.48 6.29
N TYR A 94 1.97 -3.22 6.64
CA TYR A 94 3.34 -2.78 6.86
C TYR A 94 3.92 -3.28 8.19
N VAL A 95 3.07 -3.32 9.21
CA VAL A 95 3.45 -3.71 10.58
C VAL A 95 3.52 -5.24 10.75
N THR A 96 2.67 -6.00 10.05
CA THR A 96 2.61 -7.46 10.13
C THR A 96 1.94 -8.08 8.89
N GLU A 97 2.08 -9.39 8.69
CA GLU A 97 1.33 -10.10 7.66
C GLU A 97 -0.14 -10.28 8.06
N ARG A 98 -1.05 -9.47 7.50
CA ARG A 98 -2.49 -9.49 7.85
C ARG A 98 -3.17 -10.83 7.61
N GLU A 99 -2.70 -11.63 6.64
CA GLU A 99 -3.25 -12.97 6.37
C GLU A 99 -3.07 -13.96 7.53
N THR A 100 -2.14 -13.66 8.46
CA THR A 100 -1.90 -14.48 9.66
C THR A 100 -2.78 -14.09 10.85
N ILE A 101 -3.51 -12.98 10.74
CA ILE A 101 -4.41 -12.47 11.76
C ILE A 101 -5.79 -13.12 11.57
N ASP A 102 -6.24 -13.85 12.58
CA ASP A 102 -7.59 -14.41 12.60
C ASP A 102 -8.61 -13.31 12.88
N VAL A 103 -9.78 -13.43 12.24
CA VAL A 103 -10.93 -12.58 12.52
C VAL A 103 -11.63 -13.13 13.75
N ASP A 104 -11.46 -12.45 14.87
CA ASP A 104 -12.15 -12.74 16.12
C ASP A 104 -13.18 -11.65 16.43
N ASP A 105 -14.45 -12.06 16.54
CA ASP A 105 -15.57 -11.16 16.83
C ASP A 105 -15.45 -10.53 18.24
N GLU A 106 -14.77 -11.19 19.20
CA GLU A 106 -14.55 -10.62 20.54
C GLU A 106 -13.56 -9.45 20.52
N SER A 107 -12.68 -9.43 19.52
CA SER A 107 -11.67 -8.40 19.29
C SER A 107 -12.14 -7.33 18.29
N ALA A 108 -13.35 -7.44 17.75
CA ALA A 108 -13.93 -6.44 16.86
C ALA A 108 -14.17 -5.12 17.59
N GLN A 109 -13.71 -4.02 17.00
CA GLN A 109 -13.82 -2.68 17.59
C GLN A 109 -14.55 -1.74 16.64
N SER A 110 -15.36 -0.85 17.22
CA SER A 110 -16.05 0.21 16.49
C SER A 110 -15.82 1.52 17.23
N PHE A 111 -15.30 2.53 16.54
CA PHE A 111 -14.98 3.82 17.13
C PHE A 111 -15.19 4.95 16.11
N GLU A 112 -15.30 6.17 16.61
CA GLU A 112 -15.45 7.37 15.78
C GLU A 112 -14.17 8.20 15.86
N VAL A 113 -13.73 8.68 14.71
CA VAL A 113 -12.60 9.61 14.59
C VAL A 113 -13.09 10.91 13.99
N SER A 114 -12.53 12.03 14.46
CA SER A 114 -12.87 13.35 13.94
C SER A 114 -11.65 14.26 13.86
N GLY A 115 -11.68 15.16 12.88
CA GLY A 115 -10.65 16.17 12.64
C GLY A 115 -11.28 17.49 12.24
N THR A 116 -10.50 18.58 12.32
CA THR A 116 -10.93 19.92 11.87
C THR A 116 -11.03 20.04 10.35
N ASP A 117 -10.31 19.17 9.64
CA ASP A 117 -10.28 19.04 8.19
C ASP A 117 -9.93 17.59 7.81
N SER A 118 -9.86 17.29 6.50
CA SER A 118 -9.54 15.95 6.01
C SER A 118 -8.14 15.47 6.40
N ASN A 119 -7.15 16.36 6.49
CA ASN A 119 -5.78 15.97 6.89
C ASN A 119 -5.73 15.62 8.37
N ALA A 120 -6.40 16.42 9.22
CA ALA A 120 -6.56 16.13 10.63
C ALA A 120 -7.32 14.81 10.85
N LEU A 121 -8.34 14.51 10.04
CA LEU A 121 -9.04 13.24 10.08
C LEU A 121 -8.10 12.07 9.78
N VAL A 122 -7.34 12.13 8.68
CA VAL A 122 -6.37 11.09 8.29
C VAL A 122 -5.32 10.88 9.38
N PHE A 123 -4.77 11.96 9.92
CA PHE A 123 -3.82 11.89 11.02
C PHE A 123 -4.43 11.19 12.24
N ARG A 124 -5.60 11.64 12.70
CA ARG A 124 -6.26 11.07 13.88
C ARG A 124 -6.67 9.63 13.66
N PHE A 125 -7.11 9.27 12.46
CA PHE A 125 -7.42 7.91 12.09
C PHE A 125 -6.21 6.98 12.25
N LEU A 126 -5.06 7.31 11.64
CA LEU A 126 -3.85 6.49 11.74
C LEU A 126 -3.24 6.48 13.15
N ASP A 127 -3.25 7.62 13.84
CA ASP A 127 -2.77 7.76 15.23
C ASP A 127 -3.56 6.85 16.17
N GLU A 128 -4.88 6.75 15.96
CA GLU A 128 -5.80 5.93 16.75
C GLU A 128 -5.68 4.43 16.42
N LEU A 129 -5.29 4.05 15.19
CA LEU A 129 -4.90 2.68 14.85
C LEU A 129 -3.55 2.30 15.47
N LEU A 130 -2.56 3.19 15.37
CA LEU A 130 -1.25 3.01 15.98
C LEU A 130 -1.37 2.86 17.50
N PHE A 131 -2.21 3.67 18.15
CA PHE A 131 -2.48 3.57 19.57
C PHE A 131 -3.04 2.18 19.94
N ARG A 132 -4.04 1.67 19.21
CA ARG A 132 -4.60 0.33 19.47
C ARG A 132 -3.58 -0.78 19.30
N PHE A 133 -2.75 -0.69 18.27
CA PHE A 133 -1.71 -1.67 18.06
C PHE A 133 -0.65 -1.61 19.17
N SER A 134 -0.09 -0.44 19.45
CA SER A 134 1.05 -0.29 20.35
C SER A 134 0.68 -0.32 21.84
N ALA A 135 -0.51 0.17 22.22
CA ALA A 135 -0.95 0.22 23.61
C ALA A 135 -1.79 -1.01 24.00
N ASP A 136 -2.79 -1.37 23.19
CA ASP A 136 -3.69 -2.48 23.50
C ASP A 136 -3.17 -3.83 22.99
N GLY A 137 -2.24 -3.80 22.02
CA GLY A 137 -1.70 -4.99 21.38
C GLY A 137 -2.66 -5.62 20.37
N ILE A 138 -3.55 -4.83 19.76
CA ILE A 138 -4.55 -5.34 18.82
C ILE A 138 -4.06 -5.16 17.39
N ALA A 139 -3.90 -6.27 16.66
CA ALA A 139 -3.58 -6.27 15.24
C ALA A 139 -4.87 -6.50 14.44
N CYS A 140 -5.15 -5.64 13.46
CA CYS A 140 -6.38 -5.72 12.68
C CYS A 140 -6.16 -6.47 11.37
N ALA A 141 -6.97 -7.51 11.14
CA ALA A 141 -7.08 -8.19 9.86
C ALA A 141 -7.83 -7.33 8.83
N THR A 142 -8.86 -6.60 9.26
CA THR A 142 -9.59 -5.66 8.40
C THR A 142 -9.82 -4.33 9.08
N VAL A 143 -9.74 -3.26 8.30
CA VAL A 143 -10.14 -1.91 8.68
C VAL A 143 -11.13 -1.40 7.64
N ASP A 144 -12.33 -1.07 8.10
CA ASP A 144 -13.43 -0.57 7.28
C ASP A 144 -13.88 0.79 7.81
N VAL A 145 -13.95 1.79 6.93
CA VAL A 145 -14.37 3.16 7.25
C VAL A 145 -15.68 3.47 6.55
N ARG A 146 -16.62 4.05 7.30
CA ARG A 146 -17.97 4.40 6.82
C ARG A 146 -18.49 5.66 7.50
N ASP A 147 -19.64 6.12 7.01
CA ASP A 147 -20.42 7.22 7.57
C ASP A 147 -19.62 8.54 7.67
N ILE A 148 -18.83 8.86 6.63
CA ILE A 148 -18.07 10.12 6.63
C ILE A 148 -19.03 11.32 6.57
N THR A 149 -18.93 12.17 7.60
CA THR A 149 -19.72 13.41 7.70
C THR A 149 -18.80 14.62 7.61
N ARG A 150 -19.08 15.51 6.66
CA ARG A 150 -18.37 16.80 6.51
C ARG A 150 -19.25 17.94 7.02
N GLY A 151 -18.87 18.51 8.15
CA GLY A 151 -19.41 19.76 8.69
C GLY A 151 -18.66 20.99 8.20
N GLU A 152 -19.05 22.16 8.70
CA GLU A 152 -18.45 23.45 8.33
C GLU A 152 -16.98 23.58 8.80
N HIS A 153 -16.65 22.97 9.94
CA HIS A 153 -15.31 23.02 10.57
C HIS A 153 -14.88 21.66 11.14
N SER A 154 -15.50 20.58 10.68
CA SER A 154 -15.17 19.24 11.14
C SER A 154 -15.43 18.19 10.07
N VAL A 155 -14.63 17.14 10.09
CA VAL A 155 -14.89 15.91 9.36
C VAL A 155 -14.83 14.77 10.35
N SER A 156 -15.83 13.89 10.35
CA SER A 156 -15.83 12.68 11.17
C SER A 156 -16.07 11.44 10.32
N ALA A 157 -15.62 10.30 10.84
CA ALA A 157 -15.79 9.00 10.22
C ALA A 157 -15.98 7.93 11.30
N ARG A 158 -16.79 6.92 11.00
CA ARG A 158 -16.88 5.71 11.80
C ARG A 158 -15.93 4.66 11.25
N VAL A 159 -15.20 4.03 12.15
CA VAL A 159 -14.22 2.99 11.83
C VAL A 159 -14.66 1.71 12.52
N ASP A 160 -14.66 0.61 11.77
CA ASP A 160 -14.84 -0.73 12.30
C ASP A 160 -13.61 -1.56 11.94
N THR A 161 -13.07 -2.25 12.94
CA THR A 161 -11.92 -3.12 12.77
C THR A 161 -12.25 -4.51 13.27
N THR A 162 -11.67 -5.51 12.60
CA THR A 162 -11.68 -6.90 13.07
C THR A 162 -10.26 -7.43 13.08
N GLY A 163 -9.94 -8.32 14.02
CA GLY A 163 -8.59 -8.83 14.20
C GLY A 163 -8.48 -9.60 15.51
N GLU A 164 -7.29 -9.62 16.10
CA GLU A 164 -7.02 -10.30 17.36
C GLU A 164 -5.84 -9.64 18.09
N ARG A 165 -5.55 -10.11 19.31
CA ARG A 165 -4.34 -9.69 20.03
C ARG A 165 -3.09 -10.19 19.29
N PHE A 166 -2.14 -9.30 19.07
CA PHE A 166 -0.87 -9.59 18.42
C PHE A 166 -0.04 -10.60 19.23
N ASP A 167 0.42 -11.66 18.57
CA ASP A 167 1.22 -12.74 19.12
C ASP A 167 2.47 -12.97 18.26
N LEU A 168 3.65 -12.73 18.83
CA LEU A 168 4.95 -12.91 18.17
C LEU A 168 5.23 -14.34 17.70
N ALA A 169 4.54 -15.34 18.25
CA ALA A 169 4.69 -16.73 17.82
C ALA A 169 3.88 -17.04 16.55
N LYS A 170 2.81 -16.28 16.31
CA LYS A 170 1.87 -16.49 15.20
C LYS A 170 2.07 -15.48 14.08
N HIS A 171 2.24 -14.21 14.43
CA HIS A 171 2.28 -13.08 13.52
C HIS A 171 3.73 -12.68 13.24
N PRO A 172 4.18 -12.74 11.98
CA PRO A 172 5.49 -12.25 11.59
C PRO A 172 5.61 -10.75 11.90
N GLN A 173 6.63 -10.38 12.67
CA GLN A 173 6.89 -8.98 12.98
C GLN A 173 7.47 -8.30 11.73
N GLY A 174 6.71 -7.36 11.16
CA GLY A 174 7.14 -6.47 10.09
C GLY A 174 7.97 -5.31 10.63
N THR A 175 7.69 -4.11 10.13
CA THR A 175 8.38 -2.90 10.59
C THR A 175 7.52 -2.15 11.59
N GLU A 176 8.10 -1.77 12.72
CA GLU A 176 7.42 -0.96 13.73
C GLU A 176 7.23 0.46 13.19
N VAL A 177 6.00 0.98 13.28
CA VAL A 177 5.71 2.39 13.00
C VAL A 177 5.73 3.14 14.33
N LYS A 178 6.56 4.19 14.43
CA LYS A 178 6.72 4.99 15.65
C LYS A 178 5.75 6.14 15.74
N ALA A 179 5.51 6.82 14.63
CA ALA A 179 4.67 8.01 14.61
C ALA A 179 4.09 8.30 13.22
N ILE A 180 2.90 8.88 13.21
CA ILE A 180 2.27 9.45 12.01
C ILE A 180 2.72 10.91 11.88
N THR A 181 3.00 11.37 10.66
CA THR A 181 3.46 12.74 10.45
C THR A 181 2.51 13.53 9.53
N TYR A 182 2.49 14.85 9.70
CA TYR A 182 1.88 15.77 8.74
C TYR A 182 2.82 16.10 7.57
N SER A 183 4.05 15.59 7.57
CA SER A 183 5.05 15.91 6.57
C SER A 183 4.58 15.41 5.20
N ASN A 184 4.41 16.35 4.26
CA ASN A 184 3.95 16.05 2.91
C ASN A 184 2.65 15.21 2.85
N MET A 185 1.75 15.39 3.83
CA MET A 185 0.43 14.77 3.79
C MET A 185 -0.40 15.39 2.67
N GLN A 186 -0.92 14.56 1.77
CA GLN A 186 -1.71 15.01 0.63
C GLN A 186 -2.96 14.16 0.48
N ILE A 187 -4.08 14.83 0.25
CA ILE A 187 -5.36 14.20 -0.07
C ILE A 187 -5.83 14.79 -1.39
N HIS A 188 -5.88 13.96 -2.42
CA HIS A 188 -6.35 14.36 -3.75
C HIS A 188 -7.70 13.73 -4.00
N GLU A 189 -8.75 14.54 -3.90
CA GLU A 189 -10.11 14.11 -4.18
C GLU A 189 -10.51 14.50 -5.59
N THR A 190 -10.76 13.50 -6.43
CA THR A 190 -11.32 13.67 -7.77
C THR A 190 -12.70 13.02 -7.84
N THR A 191 -13.43 13.24 -8.94
CA THR A 191 -14.76 12.63 -9.13
C THR A 191 -14.70 11.11 -9.24
N ASP A 192 -13.57 10.56 -9.70
CA ASP A 192 -13.42 9.13 -9.99
C ASP A 192 -12.64 8.37 -8.91
N ARG A 193 -11.82 9.09 -8.12
CA ARG A 193 -10.92 8.49 -7.13
C ARG A 193 -10.49 9.50 -6.06
N THR A 194 -10.26 9.00 -4.86
CA THR A 194 -9.54 9.68 -3.80
C THR A 194 -8.19 9.02 -3.57
N ASP A 195 -7.12 9.80 -3.55
CA ASP A 195 -5.76 9.37 -3.20
C ASP A 195 -5.31 10.03 -1.90
N ILE A 196 -4.67 9.26 -1.03
CA ILE A 196 -4.09 9.72 0.23
C ILE A 196 -2.62 9.35 0.27
N PHE A 197 -1.77 10.34 0.56
CA PHE A 197 -0.34 10.18 0.77
C PHE A 197 0.00 10.62 2.19
N VAL A 198 0.65 9.73 2.96
CA VAL A 198 1.06 9.99 4.35
C VAL A 198 2.48 9.48 4.54
N ILE A 199 3.30 10.26 5.24
CA ILE A 199 4.64 9.83 5.65
C ILE A 199 4.59 9.39 7.11
N VAL A 200 5.15 8.21 7.40
CA VAL A 200 5.27 7.63 8.74
C VAL A 200 6.74 7.45 9.12
N ASP A 201 7.02 7.64 10.41
CA ASP A 201 8.32 7.39 11.04
C ASP A 201 8.38 5.93 11.52
N ILE A 202 9.49 5.25 11.25
CA ILE A 202 9.70 3.81 11.51
C ILE A 202 10.92 3.58 12.41
#